data_AF-A0A447PMA5-F1
#
_entry.id   AF-A0A447PMA5-F1
#
_cell.length_a   1.000
_cell.length_b   1.000
_cell.length_c   1.000
_cell.angle_alpha   90.00
_cell.angle_beta   90.00
_cell.angle_gamma   90.00
#
_symmetry.space_group_name_H-M   'P 1'
#
loop_
_entity.id
_entity.type
_entity.pdbx_description
1 polymer ?
#
loop_
_entity_poly.entity_id
_entity_poly.type
_entity_poly.pdbx_seq_one_letter_code
_entity_poly.pdbx_strand_id
1 'polypeptide(L)'
;MEKQRGFTLIELMVVIGIIAILSAIGIPAYQNYLRKAALTDMLQTFVPYRTAVELCALEHGGTSTCDAGVNGIPRPSSPVMFRA
;
A
#
# COMPACT_ATOMS: atom_id res chain seq x y z
N MET A 1 -24.46 -44.09 -24.82
CA MET A 1 -24.72 -43.40 -23.54
C MET A 1 -23.38 -42.98 -22.97
N GLU A 2 -23.05 -41.70 -23.11
CA GLU A 2 -21.80 -41.13 -22.59
C GLU A 2 -21.85 -41.21 -21.06
N LYS A 3 -20.90 -41.91 -20.44
CA LYS A 3 -20.74 -41.94 -18.98
C LYS A 3 -20.30 -40.54 -18.54
N GLN A 4 -21.25 -39.70 -18.13
CA GLN A 4 -20.95 -38.47 -17.43
C GLN A 4 -20.18 -38.80 -16.14
N ARG A 5 -18.85 -38.65 -16.17
CA ARG A 5 -17.98 -38.73 -15.00
C ARG A 5 -18.13 -37.41 -14.24
N GLY A 6 -19.14 -37.33 -13.39
CA GLY A 6 -19.32 -36.18 -12.49
C GLY A 6 -18.14 -36.04 -11.54
N PHE A 7 -17.80 -34.79 -11.21
CA PHE A 7 -16.81 -34.45 -10.19
C PHE A 7 -17.23 -35.04 -8.85
N THR A 8 -16.30 -35.71 -8.15
CA THR A 8 -16.64 -36.35 -6.88
C THR A 8 -16.64 -35.32 -5.75
N LEU A 9 -17.53 -35.47 -4.77
CA LEU A 9 -17.58 -34.58 -3.60
C LEU A 9 -16.26 -34.63 -2.80
N ILE A 10 -15.57 -35.78 -2.85
CA ILE A 10 -14.28 -35.96 -2.21
C ILE A 10 -13.15 -35.21 -2.92
N GLU A 11 -13.14 -35.14 -4.25
CA GLU A 11 -12.21 -34.28 -5.00
C GLU A 11 -12.37 -32.82 -4.58
N LEU A 12 -13.62 -32.37 -4.46
CA LEU A 12 -13.92 -30.98 -4.10
C LEU A 12 -13.44 -30.64 -2.68
N MET A 13 -13.63 -31.56 -1.73
CA MET A 13 -13.17 -31.35 -0.35
C MET A 13 -11.65 -31.23 -0.24
N VAL A 14 -10.89 -32.05 -0.99
CA VAL A 14 -9.43 -31.97 -0.99
C VAL A 14 -8.96 -30.63 -1.57
N VAL A 15 -9.57 -30.16 -2.66
CA VAL A 15 -9.24 -28.86 -3.28
C VAL A 15 -9.49 -27.70 -2.32
N ILE A 16 -10.62 -27.69 -1.62
CA ILE A 16 -10.92 -26.64 -0.62
C ILE A 16 -9.89 -26.67 0.52
N GLY A 17 -9.48 -27.87 0.95
CA GLY A 17 -8.43 -28.02 1.97
C GLY A 17 -7.10 -27.38 1.55
N ILE A 18 -6.67 -27.60 0.31
CA ILE A 18 -5.43 -27.01 -0.22
C ILE A 18 -5.56 -25.48 -0.30
N ILE A 19 -6.68 -24.95 -0.81
CA ILE A 19 -6.92 -23.50 -0.91
C ILE A 19 -6.95 -22.85 0.47
N ALA A 20 -7.51 -23.50 1.49
CA ALA A 20 -7.53 -22.99 2.86
C ALA A 20 -6.11 -22.82 3.43
N ILE A 21 -5.22 -23.79 3.20
CA ILE A 21 -3.82 -23.72 3.65
C ILE A 21 -3.06 -22.62 2.90
N LEU A 22 -3.20 -22.55 1.58
CA LEU A 22 -2.52 -21.54 0.76
C LEU A 22 -3.00 -20.12 1.09
N SER A 23 -4.30 -19.92 1.28
CA SER A 23 -4.87 -18.60 1.59
C SER A 23 -4.47 -18.09 2.98
N ALA A 24 -4.36 -18.98 3.98
CA ALA A 24 -3.92 -18.62 5.32
C ALA A 24 -2.53 -17.94 5.34
N ILE A 25 -1.63 -18.37 4.45
CA ILE A 25 -0.28 -17.78 4.32
C ILE A 25 -0.27 -16.66 3.27
N GLY A 26 -1.02 -16.83 2.18
CA GLY A 26 -1.03 -15.90 1.05
C GLY A 26 -1.65 -14.54 1.37
N ILE A 27 -2.76 -14.50 2.11
CA ILE A 27 -3.45 -13.25 2.46
C ILE A 27 -2.54 -12.30 3.28
N PRO A 28 -1.94 -12.70 4.40
CA PRO A 28 -1.09 -11.79 5.17
C PRO A 28 0.16 -11.37 4.38
N ALA A 29 0.73 -12.27 3.56
CA ALA A 29 1.86 -11.94 2.69
C ALA A 29 1.48 -10.88 1.63
N TYR A 30 0.32 -11.02 0.99
CA TYR A 30 -0.19 -10.06 0.01
C TYR A 30 -0.49 -8.69 0.65
N GLN A 31 -1.11 -8.68 1.84
CA GLN A 31 -1.33 -7.45 2.60
C GLN A 31 -0.04 -6.75 3.00
N ASN A 32 1.01 -7.51 3.36
CA ASN A 32 2.34 -6.96 3.62
C ASN A 32 2.95 -6.35 2.35
N TYR A 33 2.79 -6.99 1.19
CA TYR A 33 3.25 -6.45 -0.09
C TYR A 33 2.56 -5.14 -0.44
N LEU A 34 1.22 -5.07 -0.31
CA LEU A 34 0.46 -3.84 -0.55
C LEU A 34 0.85 -2.73 0.43
N ARG A 35 1.08 -3.04 1.71
CA ARG A 35 1.59 -2.06 2.68
C ARG A 35 2.97 -1.53 2.31
N LYS A 36 3.88 -2.41 1.86
CA LYS A 36 5.20 -1.98 1.37
C LYS A 36 5.08 -1.07 0.15
N ALA A 37 4.21 -1.42 -0.80
CA ALA A 37 3.96 -0.58 -1.98
C ALA A 37 3.41 0.81 -1.58
N ALA A 38 2.49 0.86 -0.63
CA ALA A 38 1.96 2.13 -0.10
C ALA A 38 3.05 2.95 0.60
N LEU A 39 3.93 2.32 1.38
CA LEU A 39 5.06 3.01 2.00
C LEU A 39 6.05 3.55 0.96
N THR A 40 6.33 2.80 -0.10
CA THR A 40 7.19 3.30 -1.18
C THR A 40 6.57 4.48 -1.92
N ASP A 41 5.25 4.45 -2.14
CA ASP A 41 4.52 5.55 -2.77
C ASP A 41 4.49 6.80 -1.86
N MET A 42 4.28 6.61 -0.56
CA MET A 42 4.43 7.67 0.44
C MET A 42 5.85 8.27 0.42
N LEU A 43 6.89 7.45 0.32
CA LEU A 43 8.26 7.96 0.24
C LEU A 43 8.50 8.78 -1.03
N GLN A 44 7.98 8.33 -2.18
CA GLN A 44 8.08 9.09 -3.44
C GLN A 44 7.37 10.45 -3.34
N THR A 45 6.18 10.46 -2.75
CA THR A 45 5.43 11.72 -2.53
C THR A 45 6.09 12.63 -1.49
N PHE A 46 6.90 12.11 -0.58
CA PHE A 46 7.65 12.90 0.41
C PHE A 46 8.90 13.60 -0.16
N VAL A 47 9.49 13.09 -1.25
CA VAL A 47 10.69 13.70 -1.87
C VAL A 47 10.54 15.21 -2.13
N PRO A 48 9.46 15.70 -2.78
CA PRO A 48 9.29 17.14 -3.02
C PRO A 48 9.09 17.96 -1.73
N TYR A 49 8.57 17.35 -0.65
CA TYR A 49 8.43 18.03 0.63
C TYR A 49 9.79 18.30 1.26
N ARG A 50 10.69 17.32 1.22
CA ARG A 50 12.06 17.49 1.71
C ARG A 50 12.74 18.66 1.00
N THR A 51 12.66 18.72 -0.33
CA THR A 51 13.28 19.81 -1.10
C THR A 51 12.63 21.16 -0.78
N ALA A 52 11.31 21.21 -0.60
CA ALA A 52 10.62 22.46 -0.24
C ALA A 52 11.00 22.97 1.16
N VAL A 53 11.14 22.06 2.14
CA VAL A 53 11.60 22.41 3.50
C VAL A 53 13.06 22.89 3.47
N GLU A 54 13.93 22.23 2.70
CA GLU A 54 15.33 22.65 2.53
C GLU A 54 15.41 24.06 1.92
N LEU A 55 14.61 24.37 0.90
CA LEU A 55 14.54 25.71 0.31
C LEU A 55 14.02 26.75 1.31
N CYS A 56 12.94 26.43 2.03
CA CYS A 56 12.39 27.32 3.05
C CYS A 56 13.40 27.62 4.16
N ALA A 57 14.14 26.61 4.62
CA ALA A 57 15.15 26.74 5.67
C ALA A 57 16.35 27.59 5.22
N LEU A 58 16.74 27.49 3.94
CA LEU A 58 17.77 28.35 3.36
C LEU A 58 17.33 29.82 3.28
N GLU A 59 16.06 30.07 2.95
CA GLU A 59 15.53 31.43 2.80
C GLU A 59 15.29 32.12 4.16
N HIS A 60 14.78 31.38 5.15
CA HIS A 60 14.36 31.93 6.44
C HIS A 60 15.40 31.71 7.56
N GLY A 61 16.53 31.08 7.26
CA GLY A 61 17.61 30.85 8.21
C GLY A 61 17.28 29.87 9.35
N GLY A 62 16.26 29.04 9.18
CA GLY A 62 15.82 28.06 10.18
C GLY A 62 14.56 27.29 9.77
N THR A 63 14.18 26.27 10.54
CA THR A 63 13.02 25.40 10.24
C THR A 63 11.73 25.82 10.95
N SER A 64 11.77 26.87 11.77
CA SER A 64 10.64 27.28 12.64
C SER A 64 9.43 27.83 11.89
N THR A 65 9.60 28.24 10.63
CA THR A 65 8.53 28.77 9.76
C THR A 65 8.25 27.87 8.56
N CYS A 66 8.86 26.68 8.52
CA CYS A 66 8.78 25.76 7.39
C CYS A 66 7.74 24.67 7.63
N ASP A 67 6.51 25.10 7.92
CA ASP A 67 5.36 24.22 8.11
C ASP A 67 4.66 23.89 6.79
N ALA A 68 3.93 22.78 6.79
CA ALA A 68 3.14 22.35 5.64
C ALA A 68 2.11 23.41 5.22
N GLY A 69 2.11 23.79 3.94
CA GLY A 69 1.23 24.82 3.40
C GLY A 69 1.70 26.26 3.61
N VAL A 70 2.91 26.45 4.14
CA VAL A 70 3.55 27.75 4.36
C VAL A 70 4.83 27.83 3.51
N ASN A 71 5.23 29.02 3.07
CA ASN A 71 6.52 29.25 2.39
C ASN A 71 6.80 28.30 1.20
N GLY A 72 5.78 28.05 0.37
CA GLY A 72 5.90 27.20 -0.83
C GLY A 72 5.90 25.68 -0.57
N ILE A 73 5.78 25.24 0.69
CA ILE A 73 5.67 23.82 1.04
C ILE A 73 4.23 23.36 0.73
N PRO A 74 4.03 22.32 -0.09
CA PRO A 74 2.69 21.80 -0.36
C PRO A 74 2.02 21.31 0.93
N ARG A 75 0.68 21.34 0.99
CA ARG A 75 -0.05 20.70 2.10
C ARG A 75 -0.09 19.20 1.86
N PRO A 76 0.12 18.35 2.89
CA PRO A 76 -0.03 16.91 2.76
C PRO A 76 -1.45 16.59 2.31
N SER A 77 -1.60 16.30 1.02
CA SER A 77 -2.79 15.61 0.53
C SER A 77 -2.72 14.21 1.11
N SER A 78 -3.67 13.88 1.98
CA SER A 78 -3.83 12.53 2.52
C SER A 78 -3.61 11.51 1.40
N PRO A 79 -2.74 10.51 1.59
CA PRO A 79 -2.51 9.53 0.54
C PRO A 79 -3.86 8.88 0.22
N VAL A 80 -4.15 8.80 -1.07
CA VAL A 80 -5.41 8.33 -1.67
C VAL A 80 -5.80 6.91 -1.21
N MET A 81 -4.94 6.23 -0.46
CA MET A 81 -5.10 4.89 0.10
C MET A 81 -6.22 4.73 1.16
N PHE A 82 -6.71 5.81 1.79
CA PHE A 82 -7.78 5.73 2.80
C PHE A 82 -9.19 6.09 2.29
N ARG A 83 -9.35 6.25 0.97
CA ARG A 83 -10.66 6.36 0.30
C ARG A 83 -10.98 5.07 -0.44
N ALA A 84 -11.32 4.03 0.32
CA ALA A 84 -12.07 2.87 -0.15
C ALA A 84 -13.07 2.49 0.95
#